data_AF-A0A352CL55-F1
#
_entry.id   AF-A0A352CL55-F1
#
_cell.length_a   1.000
_cell.length_b   1.000
_cell.length_c   1.000
_cell.angle_alpha   90.00
_cell.angle_beta   90.00
_cell.angle_gamma   90.00
#
_symmetry.space_group_name_H-M   'P 1'
#
loop_
_entity.id
_entity.type
_entity.pdbx_description
1 polymer ?
#
loop_
_entity_poly.entity_id
_entity_poly.type
_entity_poly.pdbx_seq_one_letter_code
_entity_poly.pdbx_strand_id
1 'polypeptide(L)'
;MKKWEGYQHGVNLGGWLSQCDHTKERYEGFITEEDIRKIGSWGLDHVRVPVDYEATGEEGLAYIDRAVDWCGRNGLNMILDLHKTYGFSFDDGEGEKGLFESEELQERFYDIWE
;
A
#
# COMPACT_ATOMS: atom_id res chain seq x y z
N MET A 1 -19.92 6.10 17.51
CA MET A 1 -19.06 5.47 16.49
C MET A 1 -17.95 4.72 17.21
N LYS A 2 -17.57 3.51 16.76
CA LYS A 2 -16.48 2.74 17.39
C LYS A 2 -15.15 3.45 17.14
N LYS A 3 -14.36 3.67 18.18
CA LYS A 3 -13.02 4.26 18.09
C LYS A 3 -12.00 3.15 17.84
N TRP A 4 -11.10 3.36 16.88
CA TRP A 4 -10.04 2.41 16.54
C TRP A 4 -8.72 3.01 17.01
N GLU A 5 -8.33 2.67 18.23
CA GLU A 5 -7.11 3.23 18.83
C GLU A 5 -5.90 2.94 17.94
N GLY A 6 -5.12 3.98 17.65
CA GLY A 6 -3.99 3.93 16.72
C GLY A 6 -4.36 4.05 15.23
N TYR A 7 -5.62 4.35 14.89
CA TYR A 7 -6.08 4.55 13.51
C TYR A 7 -7.03 5.76 13.40
N GLN A 8 -6.73 6.84 14.11
CA GLN A 8 -7.59 8.02 14.23
C GLN A 8 -7.03 9.23 13.48
N HIS A 9 -5.71 9.31 13.28
CA HIS A 9 -5.06 10.45 12.64
C HIS A 9 -3.80 10.01 11.90
N GLY A 10 -3.93 9.79 10.59
CA GLY A 10 -2.85 9.27 9.75
C GLY A 10 -2.67 10.03 8.45
N VAL A 11 -1.71 9.55 7.64
CA VAL A 11 -1.35 10.12 6.34
C VAL A 11 -1.22 9.02 5.28
N ASN A 12 -1.42 9.37 4.01
CA ASN A 12 -1.24 8.45 2.89
C ASN A 12 0.18 8.53 2.31
N LEU A 13 0.75 7.39 1.95
CA LEU A 13 2.01 7.28 1.21
C LEU A 13 1.76 7.01 -0.29
N GLY A 14 0.93 7.87 -0.91
CA GLY A 14 0.63 7.78 -2.35
C GLY A 14 1.84 8.10 -3.22
N GLY A 15 1.92 7.49 -4.41
CA GLY A 15 3.04 7.64 -5.34
C GLY A 15 4.29 6.83 -4.98
N TRP A 16 4.20 5.91 -3.99
CA TRP A 16 5.31 5.06 -3.57
C TRP A 16 5.25 3.64 -4.14
N LEU A 17 4.33 2.81 -3.62
CA LEU A 17 4.12 1.41 -4.06
C LEU A 17 2.89 1.26 -4.97
N SER A 18 2.24 2.37 -5.26
CA SER A 18 1.09 2.52 -6.14
C SER A 18 1.11 3.92 -6.74
N GLN A 19 0.44 4.10 -7.87
CA GLN A 19 0.37 5.37 -8.60
C GLN A 19 1.78 5.86 -8.99
N CYS A 20 2.63 4.93 -9.42
CA CYS A 20 4.03 5.17 -9.67
C CYS A 20 4.52 4.39 -10.90
N ASP A 21 5.79 4.56 -11.25
CA ASP A 21 6.44 3.91 -12.40
C ASP A 21 6.96 2.50 -12.11
N HIS A 22 6.74 1.97 -10.89
CA HIS A 22 7.14 0.64 -10.42
C HIS A 22 8.63 0.30 -10.66
N THR A 23 9.49 1.33 -10.71
CA THR A 23 10.93 1.14 -10.82
C THR A 23 11.53 0.85 -9.45
N LYS A 24 12.66 0.12 -9.42
CA LYS A 24 13.40 -0.09 -8.18
C LYS A 24 13.83 1.22 -7.52
N GLU A 25 14.24 2.20 -8.33
CA GLU A 25 14.61 3.54 -7.86
C GLU A 25 13.45 4.24 -7.15
N ARG A 26 12.23 4.12 -7.69
CA ARG A 26 11.01 4.61 -7.04
C ARG A 26 10.78 3.96 -5.69
N TYR A 27 10.81 2.63 -5.63
CA TYR A 27 10.53 1.88 -4.40
C TYR A 27 11.57 2.10 -3.31
N GLU A 28 12.84 2.28 -3.68
CA GLU A 28 13.95 2.48 -2.72
C GLU A 28 14.19 3.94 -2.33
N GLY A 29 13.84 4.89 -3.19
CA GLY A 29 14.23 6.29 -3.04
C GLY A 29 13.10 7.27 -2.72
N PHE A 30 11.84 6.91 -2.96
CA PHE A 30 10.74 7.88 -2.81
C PHE A 30 10.28 8.05 -1.36
N ILE A 31 10.10 6.93 -0.63
CA ILE A 31 9.85 6.92 0.81
C ILE A 31 10.96 6.10 1.47
N THR A 32 11.55 6.66 2.51
CA THR A 32 12.62 6.04 3.28
C THR A 32 12.24 5.91 4.76
N GLU A 33 13.04 5.19 5.54
CA GLU A 33 12.85 5.11 7.00
C GLU A 33 12.87 6.51 7.66
N GLU A 34 13.64 7.45 7.11
CA GLU A 34 13.69 8.82 7.62
C GLU A 34 12.35 9.55 7.47
N ASP A 35 11.63 9.32 6.37
CA ASP A 35 10.30 9.90 6.15
C ASP A 35 9.29 9.31 7.14
N ILE A 36 9.33 7.99 7.38
CA ILE A 36 8.47 7.32 8.37
C ILE A 36 8.77 7.82 9.79
N ARG A 37 10.04 7.99 10.14
CA ARG A 37 10.45 8.59 11.43
C ARG A 37 9.95 10.03 11.58
N LYS A 38 10.01 10.82 10.51
CA LYS A 38 9.49 12.18 10.48
C LYS A 38 7.98 12.20 10.68
N ILE A 39 7.25 11.31 10.01
CA ILE A 39 5.80 11.12 10.18
C ILE A 39 5.46 10.78 11.64
N GLY A 40 6.18 9.84 12.26
CA GLY A 40 6.01 9.49 13.67
C GLY A 40 6.20 10.69 14.61
N SER A 41 7.10 11.61 14.26
CA SER A 41 7.33 12.84 15.04
C SER A 41 6.19 13.86 14.97
N TRP A 42 5.26 13.74 14.02
CA TRP A 42 4.13 14.66 13.86
C TRP A 42 2.97 14.35 14.82
N GLY A 43 3.06 13.28 15.61
CA GLY A 43 1.96 12.81 16.46
C GLY A 43 0.83 12.15 15.66
N LEU A 44 1.15 11.61 14.48
CA LEU A 44 0.26 10.71 13.73
C LEU A 44 0.30 9.31 14.35
N ASP A 45 -0.78 8.55 14.16
CA ASP A 45 -0.91 7.21 14.72
C ASP A 45 -0.85 6.08 13.69
N HIS A 46 -1.03 6.38 12.41
CA HIS A 46 -0.87 5.41 11.33
C HIS A 46 -0.45 6.04 10.00
N VAL A 47 0.02 5.19 9.09
CA VAL A 47 0.11 5.47 7.67
C VAL A 47 -0.80 4.54 6.88
N ARG A 48 -1.36 5.02 5.77
CA ARG A 48 -1.98 4.18 4.74
C ARG A 48 -1.00 4.04 3.59
N VAL A 49 -0.74 2.80 3.19
CA VAL A 49 0.21 2.45 2.13
C VAL A 49 -0.56 1.81 0.97
N PRO A 50 -0.87 2.59 -0.07
CA PRO A 50 -1.45 2.08 -1.30
C PRO A 50 -0.44 1.22 -2.05
N VAL A 51 -0.87 0.04 -2.51
CA VAL A 51 -0.09 -0.90 -3.31
C VAL A 51 -0.88 -1.32 -4.54
N ASP A 52 -0.20 -1.51 -5.66
CA ASP A 52 -0.79 -2.12 -6.85
C ASP A 52 -0.41 -3.60 -6.93
N TYR A 53 -1.13 -4.40 -7.72
CA TYR A 53 -0.82 -5.82 -7.91
C TYR A 53 0.62 -6.05 -8.42
N GLU A 54 1.22 -5.06 -9.09
CA GLU A 54 2.62 -5.08 -9.53
C GLU A 54 3.58 -5.21 -8.32
N ALA A 55 3.17 -4.73 -7.14
CA ALA A 55 3.90 -4.82 -5.89
C ALA A 55 3.55 -6.06 -5.04
N THR A 56 2.69 -6.98 -5.52
CA THR A 56 2.31 -8.19 -4.77
C THR A 56 3.13 -9.43 -5.14
N GLY A 57 4.09 -9.32 -6.08
CA GLY A 57 5.09 -10.37 -6.32
C GLY A 57 6.15 -10.43 -5.21
N GLU A 58 6.98 -11.49 -5.17
CA GLU A 58 8.00 -11.69 -4.11
C GLU A 58 8.89 -10.46 -3.86
N GLU A 59 9.36 -9.79 -4.92
CA GLU A 59 10.18 -8.58 -4.78
C GLU A 59 9.39 -7.40 -4.22
N GLY A 60 8.10 -7.29 -4.57
CA GLY A 60 7.20 -6.24 -4.10
C GLY A 60 6.84 -6.39 -2.61
N LEU A 61 6.59 -7.63 -2.18
CA LEU A 61 6.33 -7.98 -0.77
C LEU A 61 7.48 -7.54 0.14
N ALA A 62 8.74 -7.64 -0.32
CA ALA A 62 9.89 -7.18 0.44
C ALA A 62 9.88 -5.66 0.74
N TYR A 63 9.23 -4.84 -0.10
CA TYR A 63 9.05 -3.40 0.18
C TYR A 63 7.90 -3.15 1.15
N ILE A 64 6.84 -3.97 1.08
CA ILE A 64 5.73 -3.93 2.04
C ILE A 64 6.23 -4.32 3.43
N ASP A 65 6.99 -5.42 3.55
CA ASP A 65 7.59 -5.87 4.81
C ASP A 65 8.49 -4.80 5.42
N ARG A 66 9.27 -4.12 4.57
CA ARG A 66 10.12 -2.99 4.99
C ARG A 66 9.28 -1.82 5.52
N ALA A 67 8.17 -1.49 4.87
CA ALA A 67 7.23 -0.48 5.35
C ALA A 67 6.67 -0.85 6.74
N VAL A 68 6.30 -2.11 6.93
CA VAL A 68 5.80 -2.64 8.22
C VAL A 68 6.85 -2.50 9.31
N ASP A 69 8.10 -2.91 9.06
CA ASP A 69 9.21 -2.76 10.02
C ASP A 69 9.43 -1.30 10.41
N TRP A 70 9.51 -0.41 9.42
CA TRP A 70 9.69 1.02 9.66
C TRP A 70 8.56 1.62 10.50
N CYS A 71 7.31 1.26 10.20
CA CYS A 71 6.16 1.73 10.96
C CYS A 71 6.23 1.24 12.42
N GLY A 72 6.48 -0.05 12.62
CA GLY A 72 6.60 -0.65 13.96
C GLY A 72 7.70 -0.01 14.80
N ARG A 73 8.87 0.26 14.20
CA ARG A 73 10.02 0.92 14.88
C ARG A 73 9.74 2.38 15.23
N ASN A 74 8.80 3.03 14.57
CA ASN A 74 8.44 4.43 14.78
C ASN A 74 7.09 4.62 15.49
N GLY A 75 6.49 3.54 16.03
CA GLY A 75 5.24 3.61 16.78
C GLY A 75 4.02 3.96 15.93
N LEU A 76 4.09 3.70 14.62
CA LEU A 76 3.00 3.91 13.68
C LEU A 76 2.34 2.58 13.37
N ASN A 77 1.01 2.56 13.33
CA ASN A 77 0.29 1.48 12.67
C ASN A 77 0.31 1.65 11.15
N MET A 78 -0.04 0.58 10.43
CA MET A 78 -0.11 0.59 8.97
C MET A 78 -1.45 0.05 8.49
N ILE A 79 -2.05 0.75 7.53
CA ILE A 79 -3.17 0.25 6.72
C ILE A 79 -2.59 -0.12 5.36
N LEU A 80 -2.62 -1.41 5.02
CA LEU A 80 -2.34 -1.88 3.67
C LEU A 80 -3.58 -1.70 2.81
N ASP A 81 -3.41 -1.07 1.65
CA ASP A 81 -4.49 -0.72 0.75
C ASP A 81 -4.18 -1.20 -0.66
N LEU A 82 -4.87 -2.25 -1.12
CA LEU A 82 -4.77 -2.69 -2.52
C LEU A 82 -5.52 -1.68 -3.39
N HIS A 83 -4.76 -0.79 -4.02
CA HIS A 83 -5.27 0.35 -4.77
C HIS A 83 -5.67 -0.03 -6.20
N LYS A 84 -4.89 -0.92 -6.82
CA LYS A 84 -5.12 -1.46 -8.16
C LYS A 84 -4.95 -2.97 -8.14
N THR A 85 -5.86 -3.66 -8.81
CA THR A 85 -5.81 -5.12 -8.97
C THR A 85 -5.99 -5.52 -10.44
N TYR A 86 -5.78 -6.79 -10.73
CA TYR A 86 -6.02 -7.30 -12.08
C TYR A 86 -7.50 -7.15 -12.45
N GLY A 87 -7.76 -6.44 -13.54
CA GLY A 87 -9.10 -6.20 -14.04
C GLY A 87 -9.91 -5.17 -13.26
N PHE A 88 -9.29 -4.39 -12.37
CA PHE A 88 -9.93 -3.20 -11.81
C PHE A 88 -8.91 -2.19 -11.28
N SER A 89 -9.03 -0.97 -11.80
CA SER A 89 -8.56 0.28 -11.18
C SER A 89 -9.73 1.25 -11.10
N PHE A 90 -9.73 2.11 -10.09
CA PHE A 90 -10.67 3.23 -10.02
C PHE A 90 -10.18 4.46 -10.81
N ASP A 91 -8.90 4.47 -11.23
CA ASP A 91 -8.32 5.51 -12.06
C ASP A 91 -8.59 5.25 -13.55
N ASP A 92 -9.02 6.30 -14.26
CA ASP A 92 -9.28 6.26 -15.70
C ASP A 92 -7.99 5.92 -16.49
N GLY A 93 -8.09 4.96 -17.39
CA GLY A 93 -7.00 4.47 -18.25
C GLY A 93 -6.20 3.29 -17.69
N GLU A 94 -6.51 2.81 -16.47
CA GLU A 94 -5.72 1.81 -15.76
C GLU A 94 -6.38 0.42 -15.70
N GLY A 95 -7.33 0.14 -16.59
CA GLY A 95 -8.02 -1.16 -16.67
C GLY A 95 -9.15 -1.29 -15.66
N GLU A 96 -10.27 -0.65 -15.95
CA GLU A 96 -11.40 -0.43 -15.04
C GLU A 96 -12.44 -1.56 -15.08
N LYS A 97 -12.14 -2.68 -15.75
CA LYS A 97 -13.12 -3.74 -16.05
C LYS A 97 -12.47 -5.13 -16.06
N GLY A 98 -13.23 -6.14 -15.66
CA GLY A 98 -12.84 -7.55 -15.70
C GLY A 98 -12.99 -8.24 -14.34
N LEU A 99 -12.62 -7.58 -13.24
CA LEU A 99 -12.65 -8.18 -11.90
C LEU A 99 -14.06 -8.66 -11.53
N PHE A 100 -15.10 -7.88 -11.81
CA PHE A 100 -16.46 -8.21 -11.41
C PHE A 100 -17.15 -9.20 -12.34
N GLU A 101 -16.58 -9.45 -13.53
CA GLU A 101 -17.15 -10.32 -14.56
C GLU A 101 -16.43 -11.66 -14.73
N SER A 102 -15.18 -11.77 -14.26
CA SER A 102 -14.33 -12.95 -14.47
C SER A 102 -14.05 -13.67 -13.16
N GLU A 103 -14.51 -14.92 -13.03
CA GLU A 103 -14.18 -15.80 -11.90
C GLU A 103 -12.66 -15.97 -11.76
N GLU A 104 -11.91 -16.09 -12.87
CA GLU A 104 -10.45 -16.19 -12.84
C GLU A 104 -9.78 -14.96 -12.21
N LEU A 105 -10.29 -13.75 -12.49
CA LEU A 105 -9.76 -12.53 -11.90
C LEU A 105 -10.17 -12.37 -10.44
N GLN A 106 -11.32 -12.91 -10.04
CA GLN A 106 -11.76 -12.94 -8.64
C GLN A 106 -10.91 -13.89 -7.81
N GLU A 107 -10.66 -15.11 -8.32
CA GLU A 107 -9.74 -16.07 -7.67
C GLU A 107 -8.35 -15.46 -7.51
N ARG A 108 -7.83 -14.83 -8.56
CA ARG A 108 -6.55 -14.13 -8.48
C ARG A 108 -6.55 -12.99 -7.46
N PHE A 109 -7.66 -12.27 -7.31
CA PHE A 109 -7.79 -11.25 -6.28
C PHE A 109 -7.76 -11.84 -4.87
N TYR A 110 -8.38 -13.01 -4.65
CA TYR A 110 -8.31 -13.71 -3.37
C TYR A 110 -6.89 -14.21 -3.07
N ASP A 111 -6.21 -14.77 -4.06
CA ASP A 111 -4.83 -15.29 -3.94
C ASP A 111 -3.80 -14.22 -3.53
N ILE A 112 -4.08 -12.94 -3.75
CA ILE A 112 -3.21 -11.84 -3.26
C ILE A 112 -3.17 -11.80 -1.72
N TRP A 113 -4.20 -12.29 -1.04
CA TRP A 113 -4.38 -12.16 0.40
C TRP A 113 -4.08 -13.43 1.21
N GLU A 114 -3.81 -14.56 0.55
CA GLU A 114 -3.41 -15.83 1.19
C GLU A 114 -1.90 -15.87 1.49
#